data_AF-A0A135VB10-F1
#
_entry.id   AF-A0A135VB10-F1
#
_cell.length_a   1.000
_cell.length_b   1.000
_cell.length_c   1.000
_cell.angle_alpha   90.00
_cell.angle_beta   90.00
_cell.angle_gamma   90.00
#
_symmetry.space_group_name_H-M   'P 1'
#
loop_
_entity.id
_entity.type
_entity.pdbx_description
1 polymer ?
#
loop_
_entity_poly.entity_id
_entity_poly.type
_entity_poly.pdbx_seq_one_letter_code
_entity_poly.pdbx_strand_id
1 'polypeptide(L)'
;MTTDLLLDSGAYSAKTQGKKLDIDDYIEYIRANEDVFDKYFNLDVIGDGDKSYQNYLYLRMKGLEPIPVWHAETSPEFLTHYLKMSEYIAIGAISVMSNERTIRSLDNIWREYLIDEKGYPVCKIHGFGLTSVLIMTRYPWYSVDSTSWVQFGRYGVVLIPKTRNGNWVYHENPHIVTVSAKSPRKGTPGKHFLTYPVEFQNKMLKYIESRGFTLDEVANNHLARDKINMLYYISVEQSMPEWPWKFTPKSRTKELI
;
A
#
# COMPACT_ATOMS: atom_id res chain seq x y z
N MET A 1 -6.52 18.54 -8.97
CA MET A 1 -5.40 17.85 -8.32
C MET A 1 -4.44 17.44 -9.42
N THR A 2 -3.19 17.86 -9.33
CA THR A 2 -2.10 17.30 -10.13
C THR A 2 -1.80 15.90 -9.59
N THR A 3 -1.57 14.93 -10.49
CA THR A 3 -1.18 13.57 -10.12
C THR A 3 0.33 13.48 -10.17
N ASP A 4 0.97 13.23 -9.03
CA ASP A 4 2.42 13.00 -8.98
C ASP A 4 2.72 11.57 -9.44
N LEU A 5 3.73 11.41 -10.30
CA LEU A 5 4.29 10.12 -10.71
C LEU A 5 5.59 9.86 -9.96
N LEU A 6 5.60 8.80 -9.14
CA LEU A 6 6.73 8.43 -8.29
C LEU A 6 7.48 7.23 -8.87
N LEU A 7 8.82 7.30 -8.91
CA LEU A 7 9.69 6.21 -9.34
C LEU A 7 10.22 5.42 -8.13
N ASP A 8 9.93 4.11 -8.10
CA ASP A 8 10.59 3.13 -7.24
C ASP A 8 11.99 2.81 -7.80
N SER A 9 12.98 2.63 -6.90
CA SER A 9 14.35 2.23 -7.25
C SER A 9 14.45 0.81 -7.82
N GLY A 10 13.43 -0.02 -7.60
CA GLY A 10 13.41 -1.41 -8.06
C GLY A 10 14.26 -2.36 -7.21
N ALA A 11 14.76 -1.92 -6.05
CA ALA A 11 15.60 -2.71 -5.15
C ALA A 11 14.97 -4.07 -4.79
N TYR A 12 13.67 -4.10 -4.51
CA TYR A 12 12.93 -5.34 -4.23
C TYR A 12 12.94 -6.32 -5.41
N SER A 13 12.68 -5.83 -6.62
CA SER A 13 12.68 -6.64 -7.84
C SER A 13 14.07 -7.17 -8.17
N ALA A 14 15.11 -6.34 -8.01
CA ALA A 14 16.48 -6.77 -8.22
C ALA A 14 16.90 -7.87 -7.23
N LYS A 15 16.62 -7.69 -5.93
CA LYS A 15 16.90 -8.68 -4.89
C LYS A 15 16.22 -10.02 -5.16
N THR A 16 14.93 -10.01 -5.51
CA THR A 16 14.18 -11.25 -5.79
C THR A 16 14.64 -11.97 -7.05
N GLN A 17 15.24 -11.26 -8.01
CA GLN A 17 15.83 -11.82 -9.23
C GLN A 17 17.33 -12.13 -9.10
N GLY A 18 17.96 -11.86 -7.95
CA GLY A 18 19.40 -12.03 -7.77
C GLY A 18 20.26 -11.06 -8.61
N LYS A 19 19.68 -9.93 -9.04
CA LYS A 19 20.38 -8.89 -9.79
C LYS A 19 20.94 -7.84 -8.83
N LYS A 20 22.06 -7.23 -9.21
CA LYS A 20 22.62 -6.05 -8.53
C LYS A 20 22.24 -4.81 -9.32
N LEU A 21 21.87 -3.75 -8.62
CA LEU A 21 21.69 -2.43 -9.19
C LEU A 21 22.91 -1.58 -8.88
N ASP A 22 23.41 -0.89 -9.90
CA ASP A 22 24.44 0.14 -9.72
C ASP A 22 23.74 1.47 -9.43
N ILE A 23 24.29 2.22 -8.47
CA ILE A 23 23.71 3.51 -8.06
C ILE A 23 23.97 4.61 -9.08
N ASP A 24 25.07 4.55 -9.82
CA ASP A 24 25.38 5.51 -10.89
C ASP A 24 24.47 5.27 -12.10
N ASP A 25 24.18 4.00 -12.46
CA ASP A 25 23.15 3.67 -13.47
C ASP A 25 21.77 4.21 -13.07
N TYR A 26 21.42 4.13 -11.77
CA TYR A 26 20.17 4.67 -11.25
C TYR A 26 20.13 6.21 -11.35
N ILE A 27 21.25 6.90 -11.08
CA ILE A 27 21.38 8.35 -11.25
C ILE A 27 21.18 8.74 -12.72
N GLU A 28 21.83 8.02 -13.64
CA GLU A 28 21.68 8.26 -15.08
C GLU A 28 20.22 8.07 -15.53
N TYR A 29 19.56 7.03 -15.03
CA TYR A 29 18.14 6.78 -15.32
C TYR A 29 17.23 7.90 -14.81
N ILE A 30 17.42 8.36 -13.57
CA ILE A 30 16.65 9.48 -13.02
C ILE A 30 16.81 10.73 -13.90
N ARG A 31 18.05 11.11 -14.22
CA ARG A 31 18.33 12.30 -15.02
C ARG A 31 17.79 12.21 -16.44
N ALA A 32 17.83 11.03 -17.05
CA ALA A 32 17.29 10.81 -18.38
C ALA A 32 15.75 10.90 -18.44
N ASN A 33 15.07 10.91 -17.29
CA ASN A 33 13.60 10.91 -17.18
C ASN A 33 13.09 11.95 -16.17
N GLU A 34 13.84 13.04 -15.95
CA GLU A 34 13.49 14.07 -14.97
C GLU A 34 12.21 14.85 -15.35
N ASP A 35 11.84 14.84 -16.63
CA ASP A 35 10.62 15.43 -17.17
C ASP A 35 9.39 14.49 -17.03
N VAL A 36 9.61 13.23 -16.66
CA VAL A 36 8.56 12.21 -16.52
C VAL A 36 8.16 12.00 -15.07
N PHE A 37 9.13 11.95 -14.15
CA PHE A 37 8.90 11.62 -12.74
C PHE A 37 8.95 12.87 -11.86
N ASP A 38 7.91 13.08 -11.06
CA ASP A 38 7.86 14.20 -10.11
C ASP A 38 8.76 13.96 -8.90
N LYS A 39 8.89 12.68 -8.47
CA LYS A 39 9.70 12.26 -7.33
C LYS A 39 10.21 10.83 -7.53
N TYR A 40 11.23 10.47 -6.77
CA TYR A 40 11.83 9.14 -6.81
C TYR A 40 12.34 8.74 -5.42
N PHE A 41 12.33 7.45 -5.12
CA PHE A 41 12.84 6.93 -3.85
C PHE A 41 14.35 6.68 -3.92
N ASN A 42 15.04 6.66 -2.78
CA ASN A 42 16.46 6.28 -2.77
C ASN A 42 16.63 4.80 -3.14
N LEU A 43 17.81 4.45 -3.66
CA LEU A 43 18.18 3.06 -3.85
C LEU A 43 18.50 2.43 -2.49
N ASP A 44 17.52 1.78 -1.88
CA ASP A 44 17.66 1.08 -0.62
C ASP A 44 18.29 -0.32 -0.80
N VAL A 45 18.86 -0.83 0.28
CA VAL A 45 19.37 -2.19 0.36
C VAL A 45 18.59 -2.90 1.46
N ILE A 46 17.61 -3.71 1.05
CA ILE A 46 16.69 -4.39 1.97
C ILE A 46 17.47 -5.26 2.98
N GLY A 47 17.41 -4.86 4.25
CA GLY A 47 18.09 -5.49 5.38
C GLY A 47 19.41 -4.82 5.79
N ASP A 48 19.86 -3.80 5.07
CA ASP A 48 21.10 -3.07 5.32
C ASP A 48 20.82 -1.55 5.39
N GLY A 49 20.57 -1.08 6.62
CA GLY A 49 20.24 0.32 6.89
C GLY A 49 21.41 1.27 6.62
N ASP A 50 22.63 0.86 6.98
CA ASP A 50 23.85 1.62 6.75
C ASP A 50 24.06 1.86 5.26
N LYS A 51 24.04 0.81 4.44
CA LYS A 51 24.23 0.94 3.00
C LYS A 51 23.11 1.76 2.35
N SER A 52 21.87 1.60 2.79
CA SER A 52 20.73 2.42 2.34
C SER A 52 20.95 3.90 2.65
N TYR A 53 21.45 4.22 3.84
CA TYR A 53 21.75 5.59 4.26
C TYR A 53 22.93 6.18 3.47
N GLN A 54 23.99 5.41 3.24
CA GLN A 54 25.12 5.84 2.40
C GLN A 54 24.68 6.11 0.96
N ASN A 55 23.82 5.26 0.39
CA ASN A 55 23.23 5.48 -0.93
C ASN A 55 22.41 6.79 -0.95
N TYR A 56 21.58 7.04 0.07
CA TYR A 56 20.83 8.29 0.20
C TYR A 56 21.75 9.52 0.23
N LEU A 57 22.81 9.51 1.04
CA LEU A 57 23.78 10.61 1.11
C LEU A 57 24.52 10.80 -0.22
N TYR A 58 24.90 9.71 -0.89
CA TYR A 58 25.58 9.76 -2.18
C TYR A 58 24.70 10.40 -3.27
N LEU A 59 23.43 10.02 -3.37
CA LEU A 59 22.47 10.63 -4.29
C LEU A 59 22.35 12.14 -4.04
N ARG A 60 22.25 12.56 -2.78
CA ARG A 60 22.20 13.99 -2.42
C ARG A 60 23.47 14.74 -2.77
N MET A 61 24.63 14.14 -2.56
CA MET A 61 25.92 14.71 -2.96
C MET A 61 25.99 14.93 -4.49
N LYS A 62 25.27 14.12 -5.28
CA LYS A 62 25.16 14.25 -6.74
C LYS A 62 24.08 15.25 -7.20
N GLY A 63 23.49 16.00 -6.26
CA GLY A 63 22.48 17.03 -6.53
C GLY A 63 21.06 16.50 -6.71
N LEU A 64 20.77 15.25 -6.31
CA LEU A 64 19.42 14.68 -6.35
C LEU A 64 18.72 14.82 -5.01
N GLU A 65 17.38 14.82 -5.01
CA GLU A 65 16.55 14.88 -3.80
C GLU A 65 15.64 13.64 -3.65
N PRO A 66 16.21 12.43 -3.46
CA PRO A 66 15.40 11.22 -3.33
C PRO A 66 14.60 11.19 -2.03
N ILE A 67 13.42 10.59 -2.06
CA ILE A 67 12.65 10.22 -0.85
C ILE A 67 13.39 9.05 -0.16
N PRO A 68 13.89 9.20 1.08
CA PRO A 68 14.53 8.09 1.77
C PRO A 68 13.55 7.01 2.22
N VAL A 69 13.93 5.75 2.07
CA VAL A 69 13.20 4.57 2.52
C VAL A 69 13.83 4.01 3.78
N TRP A 70 13.08 4.02 4.88
CA TRP A 70 13.45 3.33 6.11
C TRP A 70 12.75 1.96 6.17
N HIS A 71 13.49 0.94 6.59
CA HIS A 71 12.96 -0.41 6.76
C HIS A 71 12.76 -0.71 8.23
N ALA A 72 11.59 -1.24 8.59
CA ALA A 72 11.23 -1.54 9.99
C ALA A 72 12.15 -2.58 10.68
N GLU A 73 12.94 -3.31 9.89
CA GLU A 73 13.93 -4.29 10.34
C GLU A 73 15.29 -3.65 10.67
N THR A 74 15.49 -2.38 10.32
CA THR A 74 16.73 -1.62 10.53
C THR A 74 16.63 -0.67 11.71
N SER A 75 17.77 -0.17 12.17
CA SER A 75 17.88 0.72 13.33
C SER A 75 16.98 1.97 13.19
N PRO A 76 16.17 2.34 14.21
CA PRO A 76 15.38 3.58 14.21
C PRO A 76 16.21 4.87 14.16
N GLU A 77 17.51 4.79 14.40
CA GLU A 77 18.45 5.90 14.25
C GLU A 77 18.46 6.42 12.80
N PHE A 78 18.39 5.53 11.81
CA PHE A 78 18.26 5.93 10.40
C PHE A 78 16.97 6.70 10.13
N LEU A 79 15.85 6.26 10.71
CA LEU A 79 14.58 6.99 10.63
C LEU A 79 14.74 8.41 11.20
N THR A 80 15.41 8.54 12.35
CA THR A 80 15.69 9.85 12.97
C THR A 80 16.59 10.71 12.10
N HIS A 81 17.58 10.14 11.41
CA HIS A 81 18.41 10.87 10.45
C HIS A 81 17.58 11.36 9.26
N TYR A 82 16.75 10.51 8.67
CA TYR A 82 15.90 10.88 7.54
C TYR A 82 14.91 11.99 7.90
N LEU A 83 14.26 11.92 9.07
CA LEU A 83 13.32 12.94 9.55
C LEU A 83 13.96 14.32 9.74
N LYS A 84 15.27 14.39 10.00
CA LYS A 84 16.02 15.66 10.09
C LYS A 84 16.40 16.26 8.74
N MET A 85 16.35 15.45 7.68
CA MET A 85 16.93 15.78 6.38
C MET A 85 15.90 15.84 5.25
N SER A 86 14.69 15.30 5.46
CA SER A 86 13.65 15.21 4.42
C SER A 86 12.26 15.51 4.98
N GLU A 87 11.46 16.20 4.18
CA GLU A 87 10.04 16.48 4.46
C GLU A 87 9.11 15.38 3.95
N TYR A 88 9.67 14.38 3.26
CA TYR A 88 8.94 13.22 2.77
C TYR A 88 9.82 11.98 2.93
N ILE A 89 9.32 10.98 3.66
CA ILE A 89 10.00 9.69 3.84
C ILE A 89 9.09 8.54 3.42
N ALA A 90 9.68 7.36 3.24
CA ALA A 90 8.95 6.13 3.00
C ALA A 90 9.29 5.05 4.03
N ILE A 91 8.34 4.15 4.27
CA ILE A 91 8.50 3.02 5.17
C ILE A 91 8.31 1.73 4.38
N GLY A 92 9.35 0.90 4.34
CA GLY A 92 9.42 -0.40 3.67
C GLY A 92 9.32 -1.59 4.62
N ALA A 93 9.24 -2.80 4.04
CA ALA A 93 9.15 -4.10 4.73
C ALA A 93 7.97 -4.26 5.72
N ILE A 94 6.90 -3.49 5.55
CA ILE A 94 5.72 -3.53 6.44
C ILE A 94 4.91 -4.84 6.27
N SER A 95 4.99 -5.48 5.10
CA SER A 95 4.10 -6.56 4.65
C SER A 95 4.56 -7.99 4.98
N VAL A 96 5.75 -8.17 5.58
CA VAL A 96 6.33 -9.51 5.85
C VAL A 96 5.78 -10.14 7.15
N MET A 97 4.95 -9.40 7.89
CA MET A 97 4.49 -9.74 9.23
C MET A 97 2.97 -9.99 9.26
N SER A 98 2.48 -10.70 10.28
CA SER A 98 1.03 -10.79 10.52
C SER A 98 0.44 -9.39 10.80
N ASN A 99 -0.82 -9.16 10.42
CA ASN A 99 -1.48 -7.85 10.62
C ASN A 99 -1.33 -7.34 12.07
N GLU A 100 -1.43 -8.20 13.07
CA GLU A 100 -1.25 -7.79 14.46
C GLU A 100 0.16 -7.31 14.76
N ARG A 101 1.19 -8.02 14.29
CA ARG A 101 2.59 -7.66 14.53
C ARG A 101 2.94 -6.39 13.76
N THR A 102 2.43 -6.26 12.53
CA THR A 102 2.53 -5.04 11.73
C THR A 102 1.87 -3.86 12.43
N ILE A 103 0.63 -4.00 12.90
CA ILE A 103 -0.08 -2.94 13.62
C ILE A 103 0.67 -2.56 14.90
N ARG A 104 1.18 -3.52 15.69
CA ARG A 104 1.96 -3.22 16.90
C ARG A 104 3.24 -2.43 16.56
N SER A 105 3.95 -2.85 15.50
CA SER A 105 5.17 -2.16 15.06
C SER A 105 4.86 -0.74 14.58
N LEU A 106 3.87 -0.58 13.71
CA LEU A 106 3.45 0.72 13.20
C LEU A 106 2.89 1.63 14.29
N ASP A 107 2.07 1.11 15.22
CA ASP A 107 1.58 1.89 16.37
C ASP A 107 2.74 2.43 17.22
N ASN A 108 3.83 1.65 17.37
CA ASN A 108 5.03 2.11 18.04
C ASN A 108 5.74 3.18 17.22
N ILE A 109 6.06 2.90 15.95
CA ILE A 109 6.81 3.84 15.11
C ILE A 109 6.06 5.16 14.94
N TRP A 110 4.75 5.12 14.67
CA TRP A 110 3.94 6.32 14.55
C TRP A 110 3.95 7.16 15.82
N ARG A 111 3.79 6.52 16.99
CA ARG A 111 3.78 7.21 18.28
C ARG A 111 5.14 7.79 18.68
N GLU A 112 6.22 7.04 18.47
CA GLU A 112 7.55 7.45 18.93
C GLU A 112 8.25 8.44 17.97
N TYR A 113 7.96 8.38 16.66
CA TYR A 113 8.75 9.11 15.65
C TYR A 113 7.94 9.93 14.64
N LEU A 114 6.73 9.50 14.26
CA LEU A 114 6.07 10.04 13.06
C LEU A 114 4.93 11.02 13.35
N ILE A 115 4.50 11.18 14.60
CA ILE A 115 3.50 12.17 14.99
C ILE A 115 4.06 13.20 15.97
N ASP A 116 3.51 14.40 15.93
CA ASP A 116 3.75 15.44 16.93
C ASP A 116 2.94 15.17 18.22
N GLU A 117 3.11 16.05 19.22
CA GLU A 117 2.38 15.98 20.50
C GLU A 117 0.85 16.03 20.35
N LYS A 118 0.35 16.57 19.24
CA LYS A 118 -1.08 16.68 18.94
C LYS A 118 -1.61 15.46 18.18
N GLY A 119 -0.74 14.58 17.71
CA GLY A 119 -1.03 13.36 16.96
C GLY A 119 -1.06 13.54 15.44
N TYR A 120 -0.54 14.65 14.90
CA TYR A 120 -0.45 14.89 13.45
C TYR A 120 0.89 14.41 12.89
N PRO A 121 0.93 13.90 11.64
CA PRO A 121 2.17 13.48 11.00
C PRO A 121 3.20 14.63 10.95
N VAL A 122 4.45 14.35 11.34
CA VAL A 122 5.53 15.35 11.37
C VAL A 122 6.07 15.72 9.98
N CYS A 123 5.82 14.87 8.98
CA CYS A 123 6.22 15.07 7.59
C CYS A 123 5.31 14.23 6.68
N LYS A 124 5.52 14.24 5.35
CA LYS A 124 4.83 13.29 4.46
C LYS A 124 5.41 11.89 4.67
N ILE A 125 4.55 10.87 4.77
CA ILE A 125 5.00 9.47 4.91
C ILE A 125 4.34 8.60 3.85
N HIS A 126 5.17 7.91 3.06
CA HIS A 126 4.76 6.89 2.10
C HIS A 126 4.84 5.49 2.73
N GLY A 127 3.79 4.67 2.55
CA GLY A 127 3.78 3.27 2.99
C GLY A 127 3.93 2.32 1.81
N PHE A 128 5.07 1.61 1.72
CA PHE A 128 5.33 0.70 0.60
C PHE A 128 4.53 -0.60 0.69
N GLY A 129 3.98 -1.03 -0.45
CA GLY A 129 3.42 -2.36 -0.65
C GLY A 129 2.32 -2.72 0.34
N LEU A 130 1.55 -1.74 0.80
CA LEU A 130 0.46 -1.97 1.73
C LEU A 130 -0.71 -2.62 0.97
N THR A 131 -1.20 -3.75 1.46
CA THR A 131 -2.30 -4.50 0.82
C THR A 131 -3.55 -4.55 1.69
N SER A 132 -3.40 -4.36 3.01
CA SER A 132 -4.51 -4.37 3.95
C SER A 132 -5.13 -2.98 4.08
N VAL A 133 -6.41 -2.87 3.69
CA VAL A 133 -7.23 -1.67 3.89
C VAL A 133 -7.27 -1.27 5.35
N LEU A 134 -7.34 -2.25 6.27
CA LEU A 134 -7.26 -1.98 7.72
C LEU A 134 -6.01 -1.16 8.11
N ILE A 135 -4.85 -1.44 7.51
CA ILE A 135 -3.60 -0.71 7.80
C ILE A 135 -3.57 0.63 7.06
N MET A 136 -4.03 0.66 5.79
CA MET A 136 -4.14 1.90 5.01
C MET A 136 -5.01 2.94 5.72
N THR A 137 -6.13 2.52 6.31
CA THR A 137 -7.09 3.43 6.93
C THR A 137 -6.82 3.70 8.41
N ARG A 138 -5.76 3.12 8.99
CA ARG A 138 -5.43 3.27 10.42
C ARG A 138 -4.48 4.43 10.72
N TYR A 139 -3.61 4.79 9.77
CA TYR A 139 -2.56 5.77 9.98
C TYR A 139 -2.61 6.89 8.92
N PRO A 140 -2.18 8.12 9.27
CA PRO A 140 -2.25 9.28 8.38
C PRO A 140 -1.11 9.29 7.35
N TRP A 141 -1.06 8.23 6.55
CA TRP A 141 -0.21 8.14 5.37
C TRP A 141 -0.51 9.31 4.43
N TYR A 142 0.54 9.90 3.87
CA TYR A 142 0.38 10.84 2.76
C TYR A 142 0.06 10.09 1.46
N SER A 143 0.63 8.89 1.30
CA SER A 143 0.46 8.05 0.11
C SER A 143 0.79 6.59 0.44
N VAL A 144 0.23 5.64 -0.31
CA VAL A 144 0.58 4.22 -0.25
C VAL A 144 0.55 3.63 -1.64
N ASP A 145 1.28 2.55 -1.89
CA ASP A 145 1.19 1.79 -3.14
C ASP A 145 0.79 0.33 -2.92
N SER A 146 0.21 -0.27 -3.97
CA SER A 146 -0.10 -1.70 -3.99
C SER A 146 -0.30 -2.20 -5.41
N THR A 147 0.25 -3.38 -5.71
CA THR A 147 -0.08 -4.14 -6.92
C THR A 147 -1.28 -5.07 -6.74
N SER A 148 -1.90 -5.08 -5.56
CA SER A 148 -2.97 -6.04 -5.21
C SER A 148 -4.18 -5.96 -6.14
N TRP A 149 -4.59 -4.76 -6.54
CA TRP A 149 -5.79 -4.56 -7.37
C TRP A 149 -5.71 -5.31 -8.71
N VAL A 150 -4.55 -5.23 -9.39
CA VAL A 150 -4.28 -5.90 -10.67
C VAL A 150 -3.94 -7.38 -10.48
N GLN A 151 -3.23 -7.74 -9.40
CA GLN A 151 -2.97 -9.16 -9.10
C GLN A 151 -4.27 -9.92 -8.84
N PHE A 152 -5.20 -9.34 -8.08
CA PHE A 152 -6.51 -9.94 -7.85
C PHE A 152 -7.30 -10.10 -9.16
N GLY A 153 -7.31 -9.11 -10.04
CA GLY A 153 -8.01 -9.24 -11.31
C GLY A 153 -7.43 -10.36 -12.19
N ARG A 154 -6.11 -10.53 -12.22
CA ARG A 154 -5.45 -11.69 -12.86
C ARG A 154 -5.86 -13.02 -12.24
N TYR A 155 -5.98 -13.09 -10.92
CA TYR A 155 -6.41 -14.30 -10.19
C TYR A 155 -7.92 -14.55 -10.23
N GLY A 156 -8.69 -13.77 -10.99
CA GLY A 156 -10.13 -13.99 -11.13
C GLY A 156 -10.97 -13.43 -10.00
N VAL A 157 -10.42 -12.46 -9.25
CA VAL A 157 -11.00 -11.92 -8.02
C VAL A 157 -11.53 -10.51 -8.23
N VAL A 158 -12.67 -10.23 -7.59
CA VAL A 158 -13.24 -8.90 -7.37
C VAL A 158 -13.25 -8.58 -5.87
N LEU A 159 -12.83 -7.36 -5.52
CA LEU A 159 -12.90 -6.82 -4.17
C LEU A 159 -14.26 -6.18 -3.93
N ILE A 160 -14.98 -6.63 -2.91
CA ILE A 160 -16.34 -6.17 -2.59
C ILE A 160 -16.36 -5.63 -1.16
N PRO A 161 -16.70 -4.35 -0.94
CA PRO A 161 -16.78 -3.78 0.40
C PRO A 161 -17.82 -4.52 1.24
N LYS A 162 -17.58 -4.56 2.55
CA LYS A 162 -18.60 -5.03 3.48
C LYS A 162 -19.75 -4.02 3.54
N THR A 163 -20.89 -4.45 4.06
CA THR A 163 -22.02 -3.57 4.34
C THR A 163 -22.25 -3.46 5.84
N ARG A 164 -22.57 -2.25 6.33
CA ARG A 164 -23.08 -2.02 7.68
C ARG A 164 -24.27 -1.06 7.61
N ASN A 165 -25.42 -1.46 8.17
CA ASN A 165 -26.66 -0.69 8.12
C ASN A 165 -27.05 -0.24 6.70
N GLY A 166 -26.84 -1.12 5.70
CA GLY A 166 -27.17 -0.84 4.29
C GLY A 166 -26.11 -0.05 3.51
N ASN A 167 -25.07 0.49 4.16
CA ASN A 167 -24.02 1.27 3.52
C ASN A 167 -22.74 0.46 3.30
N TRP A 168 -22.02 0.74 2.21
CA TRP A 168 -20.70 0.16 1.95
C TRP A 168 -19.66 0.70 2.95
N VAL A 169 -18.79 -0.19 3.44
CA VAL A 169 -17.74 0.13 4.41
C VAL A 169 -16.38 -0.05 3.74
N TYR A 170 -15.57 1.01 3.76
CA TYR A 170 -14.24 1.07 3.13
C TYR A 170 -13.07 1.20 4.12
N HIS A 171 -13.35 1.19 5.43
CA HIS A 171 -12.32 1.16 6.50
C HIS A 171 -12.09 -0.24 7.07
N GLU A 172 -12.47 -1.27 6.32
CA GLU A 172 -12.28 -2.68 6.66
C GLU A 172 -11.83 -3.44 5.41
N ASN A 173 -11.12 -4.55 5.62
CA ASN A 173 -10.74 -5.42 4.52
C ASN A 173 -12.01 -5.93 3.78
N PRO A 174 -12.00 -5.93 2.43
CA PRO A 174 -13.15 -6.32 1.63
C PRO A 174 -13.38 -7.83 1.67
N HIS A 175 -14.53 -8.25 1.15
CA HIS A 175 -14.70 -9.61 0.67
C HIS A 175 -13.85 -9.80 -0.59
N ILE A 176 -13.02 -10.84 -0.57
CA ILE A 176 -12.18 -11.28 -1.69
C ILE A 176 -12.95 -12.37 -2.43
N VAL A 177 -13.57 -12.03 -3.56
CA VAL A 177 -14.55 -12.88 -4.23
C VAL A 177 -14.00 -13.37 -5.56
N THR A 178 -13.80 -14.67 -5.70
CA THR A 178 -13.50 -15.28 -7.00
C THR A 178 -14.76 -15.32 -7.87
N VAL A 179 -14.71 -14.66 -9.02
CA VAL A 179 -15.83 -14.58 -9.99
C VAL A 179 -15.49 -15.20 -11.36
N SER A 180 -14.22 -15.49 -11.63
CA SER A 180 -13.82 -15.91 -12.97
C SER A 180 -14.48 -17.22 -13.41
N ALA A 181 -15.07 -17.19 -14.61
CA ALA A 181 -15.70 -18.37 -15.22
C ALA A 181 -14.70 -19.53 -15.45
N LYS A 182 -13.40 -19.23 -15.56
CA LYS A 182 -12.30 -20.20 -15.73
C LYS A 182 -11.75 -20.74 -14.41
N SER A 183 -12.34 -20.38 -13.26
CA SER A 183 -11.88 -20.85 -11.96
C SER A 183 -12.04 -22.38 -11.83
N PRO A 184 -10.98 -23.14 -11.50
CA PRO A 184 -11.09 -24.58 -11.26
C PRO A 184 -11.90 -24.91 -10.00
N ARG A 185 -12.16 -23.91 -9.15
CA ARG A 185 -12.91 -24.04 -7.89
C ARG A 185 -14.35 -23.55 -8.00
N LYS A 186 -14.88 -23.40 -9.22
CA LYS A 186 -16.24 -22.89 -9.50
C LYS A 186 -17.36 -23.65 -8.78
N GLY A 187 -17.17 -24.95 -8.53
CA GLY A 187 -18.12 -25.82 -7.79
C GLY A 187 -17.77 -26.06 -6.33
N THR A 188 -16.67 -25.50 -5.81
CA THR A 188 -16.23 -25.74 -4.42
C THR A 188 -16.95 -24.79 -3.46
N PRO A 189 -17.72 -25.28 -2.46
CA PRO A 189 -18.44 -24.45 -1.52
C PRO A 189 -17.60 -23.34 -0.89
N GLY A 190 -18.08 -22.10 -0.99
CA GLY A 190 -17.45 -20.92 -0.40
C GLY A 190 -16.16 -20.44 -1.09
N LYS A 191 -15.78 -21.00 -2.24
CA LYS A 191 -14.56 -20.61 -2.98
C LYS A 191 -14.82 -19.81 -4.25
N HIS A 192 -16.06 -19.73 -4.68
CA HIS A 192 -16.47 -19.03 -5.90
C HIS A 192 -17.83 -18.37 -5.70
N PHE A 193 -18.06 -17.25 -6.39
CA PHE A 193 -19.32 -16.49 -6.39
C PHE A 193 -20.57 -17.40 -6.40
N LEU A 194 -20.63 -18.32 -7.37
CA LEU A 194 -21.76 -19.23 -7.59
C LEU A 194 -22.07 -20.19 -6.42
N THR A 195 -21.13 -20.35 -5.49
CA THR A 195 -21.25 -21.29 -4.37
C THR A 195 -21.57 -20.60 -3.05
N TYR A 196 -21.67 -19.27 -3.05
CA TYR A 196 -22.09 -18.52 -1.88
C TYR A 196 -23.61 -18.58 -1.70
N PRO A 197 -24.13 -18.35 -0.48
CA PRO A 197 -25.57 -18.19 -0.26
C PRO A 197 -26.16 -17.10 -1.17
N VAL A 198 -27.39 -17.31 -1.64
CA VAL A 198 -28.08 -16.41 -2.60
C VAL A 198 -28.12 -14.96 -2.11
N GLU A 199 -28.37 -14.74 -0.81
CA GLU A 199 -28.37 -13.40 -0.23
C GLU A 199 -27.01 -12.69 -0.41
N PHE A 200 -25.91 -13.43 -0.25
CA PHE A 200 -24.57 -12.89 -0.41
C PHE A 200 -24.24 -12.66 -1.89
N GLN A 201 -24.65 -13.57 -2.79
CA GLN A 201 -24.55 -13.35 -4.24
C GLN A 201 -25.27 -12.06 -4.66
N ASN A 202 -26.50 -11.83 -4.17
CA ASN A 202 -27.27 -10.63 -4.47
C ASN A 202 -26.57 -9.35 -3.99
N LYS A 203 -25.92 -9.37 -2.82
CA LYS A 203 -25.12 -8.23 -2.33
C LYS A 203 -23.93 -7.94 -3.25
N MET A 204 -23.25 -8.98 -3.71
CA MET A 204 -22.13 -8.84 -4.64
C MET A 204 -22.57 -8.32 -6.01
N LEU A 205 -23.68 -8.83 -6.55
CA LEU A 205 -24.27 -8.37 -7.82
C LEU A 205 -24.62 -6.88 -7.74
N LYS A 206 -25.31 -6.46 -6.68
CA LYS A 206 -25.63 -5.04 -6.44
C LYS A 206 -24.38 -4.17 -6.44
N TYR A 207 -23.29 -4.63 -5.83
CA TYR A 207 -22.02 -3.89 -5.87
C TYR A 207 -21.46 -3.81 -7.29
N ILE A 208 -21.35 -4.92 -8.00
CA ILE A 208 -20.84 -5.00 -9.37
C ILE A 208 -21.63 -4.05 -10.30
N GLU A 209 -22.96 -4.11 -10.24
CA GLU A 209 -23.88 -3.25 -10.99
C GLU A 209 -23.73 -1.77 -10.61
N SER A 210 -23.63 -1.46 -9.32
CA SER A 210 -23.42 -0.08 -8.85
C SER A 210 -22.08 0.53 -9.33
N ARG A 211 -21.14 -0.29 -9.79
CA ARG A 211 -19.87 0.13 -10.38
C ARG A 211 -19.90 0.18 -11.91
N GLY A 212 -21.05 -0.09 -12.52
CA GLY A 212 -21.23 -0.05 -13.97
C GLY A 212 -20.72 -1.30 -14.69
N PHE A 213 -20.65 -2.44 -14.01
CA PHE A 213 -20.26 -3.72 -14.60
C PHE A 213 -21.39 -4.74 -14.48
N THR A 214 -21.34 -5.77 -15.31
CA THR A 214 -22.16 -6.99 -15.17
C THR A 214 -21.32 -8.14 -14.60
N LEU A 215 -21.98 -9.16 -14.04
CA LEU A 215 -21.29 -10.36 -13.59
C LEU A 215 -20.54 -11.06 -14.74
N ASP A 216 -21.15 -11.12 -15.93
CA ASP A 216 -20.55 -11.79 -17.09
C ASP A 216 -19.23 -11.12 -17.51
N GLU A 217 -19.22 -9.79 -17.58
CA GLU A 217 -18.02 -9.01 -17.90
C GLU A 217 -16.89 -9.29 -16.92
N VAL A 218 -17.15 -9.18 -15.60
CA VAL A 218 -16.11 -9.42 -14.59
C VAL A 218 -15.72 -10.90 -14.50
N ALA A 219 -16.59 -11.83 -14.88
CA ALA A 219 -16.28 -13.26 -14.91
C ALA A 219 -15.33 -13.62 -16.08
N ASN A 220 -15.51 -12.98 -17.24
CA ASN A 220 -14.84 -13.36 -18.48
C ASN A 220 -13.67 -12.44 -18.87
N ASN A 221 -13.62 -11.21 -18.35
CA ASN A 221 -12.58 -10.22 -18.69
C ASN A 221 -11.73 -9.81 -17.48
N HIS A 222 -10.42 -10.06 -17.53
CA HIS A 222 -9.51 -9.67 -16.43
C HIS A 222 -9.35 -8.15 -16.31
N LEU A 223 -9.37 -7.41 -17.43
CA LEU A 223 -9.30 -5.95 -17.39
C LEU A 223 -10.54 -5.32 -16.73
N ALA A 224 -11.71 -5.96 -16.85
CA ALA A 224 -12.90 -5.54 -16.13
C ALA A 224 -12.72 -5.71 -14.61
N ARG A 225 -12.10 -6.83 -14.19
CA ARG A 225 -11.76 -7.06 -12.78
C ARG A 225 -10.72 -6.08 -12.25
N ASP A 226 -9.69 -5.79 -13.04
CA ASP A 226 -8.67 -4.78 -12.71
C ASP A 226 -9.36 -3.42 -12.47
N LYS A 227 -10.24 -2.98 -13.38
CA LYS A 227 -10.97 -1.71 -13.26
C LYS A 227 -11.87 -1.65 -12.03
N ILE A 228 -12.71 -2.67 -11.76
CA ILE A 228 -13.58 -2.65 -10.58
C ILE A 228 -12.79 -2.70 -9.27
N ASN A 229 -11.65 -3.40 -9.24
CA ASN A 229 -10.75 -3.42 -8.08
C ASN A 229 -10.06 -2.06 -7.89
N MET A 230 -9.68 -1.36 -8.96
CA MET A 230 -9.18 0.01 -8.91
C MET A 230 -10.23 0.98 -8.35
N LEU A 231 -11.48 0.90 -8.84
CA LEU A 231 -12.59 1.71 -8.33
C LEU A 231 -12.89 1.46 -6.84
N TYR A 232 -12.67 0.23 -6.37
CA TYR A 232 -12.74 -0.08 -4.95
C TYR A 232 -11.72 0.74 -4.15
N TYR A 233 -10.44 0.76 -4.55
CA TYR A 233 -9.42 1.54 -3.85
C TYR A 233 -9.62 3.06 -3.97
N ILE A 234 -10.14 3.56 -5.11
CA ILE A 234 -10.57 4.96 -5.22
C ILE A 234 -11.66 5.29 -4.18
N SER A 235 -12.57 4.35 -3.91
CA SER A 235 -13.60 4.54 -2.89
C SER A 235 -13.04 4.45 -1.47
N VAL A 236 -11.97 3.66 -1.25
CA VAL A 236 -11.21 3.67 0.00
C VAL A 236 -10.60 5.04 0.22
N GLU A 237 -9.88 5.57 -0.77
CA GLU A 237 -9.29 6.92 -0.72
C GLU A 237 -10.34 8.00 -0.44
N GLN A 238 -11.45 8.02 -1.18
CA GLN A 238 -12.53 8.98 -0.99
C GLN A 238 -13.23 8.89 0.38
N SER A 239 -13.16 7.73 1.04
CA SER A 239 -13.71 7.57 2.39
C SER A 239 -12.78 8.11 3.48
N MET A 240 -11.51 8.36 3.15
CA MET A 240 -10.52 8.82 4.12
C MET A 240 -10.66 10.32 4.41
N PRO A 241 -10.34 10.77 5.64
CA PRO A 241 -10.17 12.17 5.93
C PRO A 241 -9.04 12.77 5.08
N GLU A 242 -9.17 14.06 4.75
CA GLU A 242 -8.12 14.82 4.06
C GLU A 242 -6.83 14.80 4.89
N TRP A 243 -5.69 14.63 4.21
CA TRP A 243 -4.39 14.66 4.86
C TRP A 243 -3.93 16.11 5.11
N PRO A 244 -3.31 16.44 6.26
CA PRO A 244 -2.99 15.55 7.38
C PRO A 244 -4.17 15.40 8.36
N TRP A 245 -4.30 14.21 8.95
CA TRP A 245 -5.29 13.93 9.97
C TRP A 245 -4.66 13.29 11.21
N LYS A 246 -5.37 13.39 12.35
CA LYS A 246 -4.84 13.00 13.65
C LYS A 246 -4.86 11.49 13.87
N PHE A 247 -3.71 10.89 14.14
CA PHE A 247 -3.61 9.56 14.71
C PHE A 247 -3.74 9.62 16.23
N THR A 248 -4.62 8.80 16.80
CA THR A 248 -4.73 8.64 18.26
C THR A 248 -4.32 7.21 18.61
N PRO A 249 -3.07 6.98 19.04
CA PRO A 249 -2.64 5.66 19.49
C PRO A 249 -3.58 5.17 20.59
N LYS A 250 -3.99 3.90 20.54
CA LYS A 250 -4.68 3.30 21.69
C LYS A 250 -3.72 3.35 22.89
N SER A 251 -4.24 3.65 24.08
CA SER A 251 -3.42 3.59 25.29
C SER A 251 -2.82 2.18 25.41
N ARG A 252 -1.58 2.07 25.89
CA ARG A 252 -0.97 0.78 26.23
C ARG A 252 -1.75 0.18 27.40
N THR A 253 -2.91 -0.43 27.15
CA THR A 253 -3.52 -1.30 28.15
C THR A 253 -2.62 -2.51 28.30
N LYS A 254 -2.01 -2.64 29.49
CA LYS A 254 -1.40 -3.88 29.97
C LYS A 254 -2.50 -4.93 30.07
N GLU A 255 -2.88 -5.58 28.98
CA GLU A 255 -3.68 -6.80 29.02
C GLU A 255 -3.75 -7.36 27.60
N LEU A 256 -2.84 -8.29 27.34
CA LEU A 256 -2.96 -9.42 26.41
C LEU A 256 -1.79 -10.34 26.79
N ILE A 257 -1.96 -11.01 27.94
CA ILE A 257 -1.34 -12.30 28.25
C ILE A 257 -2.27 -13.36 27.69
#